data_AF-A0A964U7I2-F1
#
_entry.id   AF-A0A964U7I2-F1
#
_cell.length_a   1.000
_cell.length_b   1.000
_cell.length_c   1.000
_cell.angle_alpha   90.00
_cell.angle_beta   90.00
_cell.angle_gamma   90.00
#
_symmetry.space_group_name_H-M   'P 1'
#
loop_
_entity.id
_entity.type
_entity.pdbx_description
1 polymer ?
#
loop_
_entity_poly.entity_id
_entity_poly.type
_entity_poly.pdbx_seq_one_letter_code
_entity_poly.pdbx_strand_id
1 'polypeptide(L)'
;MKPVLLALSLICLFAAPAPAEEPLRLDRAVNAPDWLTLAGESRMRYESLDGQFRAGRDGSDQLLAFRSLLRVEADTGPVSFALELQDSRTYLGDAGTPLSSSFVNPLDVLQLHARFDALPG
;
A
#
# COMPACT_ATOMS: atom_id res chain seq x y z
N MET A 1 -49.09 20.17 8.06
CA MET A 1 -48.66 19.18 9.08
C MET A 1 -48.75 17.79 8.43
N LYS A 2 -47.61 17.13 8.17
CA LYS A 2 -47.53 15.75 7.65
C LYS A 2 -46.55 14.99 8.54
N PRO A 3 -46.94 13.90 9.23
CA PRO A 3 -46.02 13.12 10.02
C PRO A 3 -45.22 12.21 9.09
N VAL A 4 -43.89 12.39 9.05
CA VAL A 4 -42.98 11.44 8.41
C VAL A 4 -42.70 10.35 9.43
N LEU A 5 -43.23 9.15 9.20
CA LEU A 5 -42.91 7.96 9.98
C LEU A 5 -41.49 7.50 9.63
N LEU A 6 -40.59 7.56 10.61
CA LEU A 6 -39.26 6.99 10.57
C LEU A 6 -39.36 5.48 10.85
N ALA A 7 -39.27 4.65 9.81
CA ALA A 7 -39.16 3.20 9.96
C ALA A 7 -37.68 2.84 10.16
N LEU A 8 -37.29 2.51 11.39
CA LEU A 8 -35.96 1.99 11.72
C LEU A 8 -35.96 0.47 11.47
N SER A 9 -35.43 0.04 10.33
CA SER A 9 -35.23 -1.37 10.03
C SER A 9 -34.02 -1.92 10.79
N LEU A 10 -34.29 -2.88 11.67
CA LEU A 10 -33.32 -3.66 12.43
C LEU A 10 -32.64 -4.68 11.50
N ILE A 11 -31.37 -4.47 11.16
CA ILE A 11 -30.55 -5.50 10.49
C ILE A 11 -29.88 -6.33 11.58
N CYS A 12 -30.44 -7.49 11.89
CA CYS A 12 -29.72 -8.55 12.60
C CYS A 12 -28.80 -9.26 11.60
N LEU A 13 -27.50 -8.99 11.69
CA LEU A 13 -26.49 -9.68 10.90
C LEU A 13 -26.14 -11.01 11.58
N PHE A 14 -26.45 -12.13 10.91
CA PHE A 14 -25.94 -13.45 11.27
C PHE A 14 -24.42 -13.48 11.07
N ALA A 15 -23.65 -13.48 12.16
CA ALA A 15 -22.21 -13.72 12.11
C ALA A 15 -21.97 -15.24 12.13
N ALA A 16 -21.88 -15.87 10.95
CA ALA A 16 -21.29 -17.20 10.83
C ALA A 16 -19.77 -17.07 10.98
N PRO A 17 -19.08 -17.95 11.73
CA PRO A 17 -17.63 -17.98 11.70
C PRO A 17 -17.20 -18.40 10.29
N ALA A 18 -16.57 -17.48 9.56
CA ALA A 18 -15.90 -17.84 8.32
C ALA A 18 -14.76 -18.82 8.66
N PRO A 19 -14.54 -19.88 7.86
CA PRO A 19 -13.32 -20.66 7.97
C PRO A 19 -12.13 -19.70 7.88
N ALA A 20 -11.15 -19.88 8.77
CA ALA A 20 -9.93 -19.10 8.75
C ALA A 20 -9.12 -19.49 7.51
N GLU A 21 -9.37 -18.79 6.41
CA GLU A 21 -8.55 -18.88 5.21
C GLU A 21 -7.12 -18.45 5.58
N GLU A 22 -6.13 -19.29 5.28
CA GLU A 22 -4.73 -18.93 5.55
C GLU A 22 -4.39 -17.63 4.80
N PRO A 23 -3.76 -16.65 5.46
CA PRO A 23 -3.36 -15.42 4.78
C PRO A 23 -2.51 -15.72 3.55
N LEU A 24 -2.71 -14.96 2.46
CA LEU A 24 -1.89 -15.07 1.27
C LEU A 24 -0.42 -14.84 1.64
N ARG A 25 0.42 -15.83 1.30
CA ARG A 25 1.86 -15.83 1.52
C ARG A 25 2.57 -15.75 0.18
N LEU A 26 3.28 -14.65 -0.06
CA LEU A 26 3.88 -14.33 -1.36
C LEU A 26 4.94 -15.38 -1.75
N ASP A 27 5.78 -15.75 -0.79
CA ASP A 27 6.77 -16.81 -0.84
C ASP A 27 6.17 -18.14 -1.30
N ARG A 28 5.03 -18.54 -0.72
CA ARG A 28 4.33 -19.77 -1.13
C ARG A 28 3.68 -19.64 -2.52
N ALA A 29 3.07 -18.49 -2.82
CA ALA A 29 2.39 -18.26 -4.09
C ALA A 29 3.32 -18.40 -5.31
N VAL A 30 4.60 -18.07 -5.14
CA VAL A 30 5.61 -18.19 -6.21
C VAL A 30 6.54 -19.40 -6.07
N ASN A 31 6.28 -20.29 -5.11
CA ASN A 31 7.17 -21.40 -4.75
C ASN A 31 8.63 -20.95 -4.55
N ALA A 32 8.83 -19.91 -3.74
CA ALA A 32 10.17 -19.45 -3.39
C ALA A 32 10.95 -20.55 -2.65
N PRO A 33 12.27 -20.67 -2.87
CA PRO A 33 13.11 -21.59 -2.12
C PRO A 33 13.25 -21.13 -0.66
N ASP A 34 13.58 -22.06 0.24
CA ASP A 34 13.62 -21.81 1.70
C ASP A 34 14.59 -20.69 2.13
N TRP A 35 15.61 -20.40 1.32
CA TRP A 35 16.59 -19.33 1.58
C TRP A 35 16.09 -17.94 1.15
N LEU A 36 14.94 -17.83 0.48
CA LEU A 36 14.42 -16.60 -0.09
C LEU A 36 13.05 -16.24 0.51
N THR A 37 12.99 -15.12 1.23
CA THR A 37 11.74 -14.56 1.75
C THR A 37 11.29 -13.39 0.89
N LEU A 38 10.00 -13.39 0.53
CA LEU A 38 9.36 -12.32 -0.24
C LEU A 38 8.16 -11.77 0.53
N ALA A 39 8.08 -10.45 0.64
CA ALA A 39 6.94 -9.76 1.21
C ALA A 39 6.51 -8.61 0.30
N GLY A 40 5.21 -8.36 0.21
CA GLY A 40 4.66 -7.28 -0.60
C GLY A 40 3.59 -6.49 0.15
N GLU A 41 3.54 -5.19 -0.11
CA GLU A 41 2.44 -4.31 0.29
C GLU A 41 1.93 -3.60 -0.97
N SER A 42 0.61 -3.44 -1.09
CA SER A 42 0.04 -2.55 -2.10
C SER A 42 -0.99 -1.65 -1.46
N ARG A 43 -0.96 -0.36 -1.84
CA ARG A 43 -1.89 0.65 -1.38
C ARG A 43 -2.47 1.40 -2.56
N MET A 44 -3.78 1.50 -2.58
CA MET A 44 -4.55 2.36 -3.47
C MET A 44 -5.20 3.47 -2.66
N ARG A 45 -5.16 4.70 -3.18
CA ARG A 45 -5.83 5.85 -2.57
C ARG A 45 -6.49 6.70 -3.64
N TYR A 46 -7.78 6.98 -3.46
CA TYR A 46 -8.47 8.01 -4.21
C TYR A 46 -8.58 9.27 -3.34
N GLU A 47 -8.18 10.41 -3.88
CA GLU A 47 -8.17 11.71 -3.22
C GLU A 47 -8.96 12.70 -4.08
N SER A 48 -9.71 13.58 -3.42
CA SER A 48 -10.41 14.70 -4.04
C SER A 48 -10.14 15.92 -3.19
N LEU A 49 -9.84 17.04 -3.83
CA LEU A 49 -9.52 18.31 -3.21
C LEU A 49 -10.39 19.39 -3.84
N ASP A 50 -11.07 20.17 -3.01
CA ASP A 50 -11.84 21.33 -3.43
C ASP A 50 -11.53 22.51 -2.49
N GLY A 51 -11.66 23.74 -2.98
CA GLY A 51 -11.40 24.95 -2.18
C GLY A 51 -9.94 25.12 -1.75
N GLN A 52 -9.02 25.26 -2.71
CA GLN A 52 -7.59 25.41 -2.42
C GLN A 52 -7.27 26.73 -1.70
N PHE A 53 -6.69 26.66 -0.48
CA PHE A 53 -6.24 27.84 0.27
C PHE A 53 -4.88 28.42 -0.21
N ARG A 54 -4.43 28.06 -1.41
CA ARG A 54 -3.16 28.54 -1.96
C ARG A 54 -3.41 29.75 -2.85
N ALA A 55 -2.81 30.89 -2.50
CA ALA A 55 -2.93 32.10 -3.30
C ALA A 55 -2.53 31.86 -4.77
N GLY A 56 -3.38 32.30 -5.70
CA GLY A 56 -3.15 32.12 -7.14
C GLY A 56 -3.49 30.73 -7.68
N ARG A 57 -4.16 29.88 -6.89
CA ARG A 57 -4.76 28.62 -7.38
C ARG A 57 -6.25 28.62 -7.10
N ASP A 58 -7.02 28.33 -8.14
CA ASP A 58 -8.47 28.19 -8.10
C ASP A 58 -8.86 26.80 -8.61
N GLY A 59 -10.02 26.31 -8.21
CA GLY A 59 -10.59 25.05 -8.70
C GLY A 59 -10.41 23.85 -7.75
N SER A 60 -10.73 22.67 -8.28
CA SER A 60 -10.67 21.37 -7.61
C SER A 60 -9.67 20.45 -8.29
N ASP A 61 -9.29 19.38 -7.61
CA ASP A 61 -8.34 18.37 -8.09
C ASP A 61 -8.80 16.98 -7.64
N GLN A 62 -8.35 15.94 -8.33
CA GLN A 62 -8.55 14.55 -7.94
C GLN A 62 -7.33 13.73 -8.30
N LEU A 63 -7.07 12.69 -7.50
CA LEU A 63 -5.91 11.84 -7.71
C LEU A 63 -6.23 10.41 -7.33
N LEU A 64 -5.88 9.48 -8.21
CA LEU A 64 -5.84 8.06 -7.90
C LEU A 64 -4.38 7.62 -7.80
N ALA A 65 -3.91 7.36 -6.59
CA ALA A 65 -2.54 6.99 -6.27
C ALA A 65 -2.42 5.50 -5.96
N PHE A 66 -1.40 4.87 -6.54
CA PHE A 66 -1.00 3.50 -6.27
C PHE A 66 0.44 3.49 -5.76
N ARG A 67 0.67 2.69 -4.73
CA ARG A 67 2.00 2.39 -4.21
C ARG A 67 2.13 0.90 -3.99
N SER A 68 3.18 0.31 -4.53
CA SER A 68 3.54 -1.09 -4.27
C SER A 68 4.94 -1.16 -3.68
N LEU A 69 5.10 -1.96 -2.63
CA LEU A 69 6.38 -2.27 -2.00
C LEU A 69 6.67 -3.76 -2.20
N LEU A 70 7.92 -4.07 -2.53
CA LEU A 70 8.44 -5.42 -2.57
C LEU A 70 9.70 -5.49 -1.72
N ARG A 71 9.68 -6.35 -0.71
CA ARG A 71 10.85 -6.70 0.09
C ARG A 71 11.32 -8.09 -0.29
N VAL A 72 12.62 -8.20 -0.55
CA VAL A 72 13.32 -9.43 -0.88
C VAL A 72 14.42 -9.63 0.15
N GLU A 73 14.46 -10.80 0.77
CA GLU A 73 15.48 -11.18 1.73
C GLU A 73 16.06 -12.55 1.36
N ALA A 74 17.38 -12.64 1.24
CA ALA A 74 18.10 -13.84 0.88
C ALA A 74 19.08 -14.22 2.01
N ASP A 75 18.86 -15.38 2.63
CA ASP A 75 19.67 -15.92 3.72
C ASP A 75 20.69 -16.92 3.18
N THR A 76 21.98 -16.65 3.43
CA THR A 76 23.09 -17.54 3.03
C THR A 76 23.71 -18.31 4.20
N GLY A 77 23.18 -18.15 5.42
CA GLY A 77 23.69 -18.70 6.67
C GLY A 77 24.39 -17.64 7.54
N PRO A 78 25.68 -17.34 7.31
CA PRO A 78 26.39 -16.34 8.12
C PRO A 78 26.03 -14.90 7.78
N VAL A 79 25.43 -14.68 6.60
CA VAL A 79 25.04 -13.36 6.08
C VAL A 79 23.67 -13.46 5.43
N SER A 80 22.82 -12.48 5.70
CA SER A 80 21.55 -12.26 5.02
C SER A 80 21.58 -10.95 4.24
N PHE A 81 21.02 -10.92 3.03
CA PHE A 81 20.92 -9.72 2.20
C PHE A 81 19.46 -9.31 2.07
N ALA A 82 19.19 -8.00 2.18
CA ALA A 82 17.84 -7.46 2.06
C ALA A 82 17.79 -6.29 1.07
N LEU A 83 16.74 -6.29 0.25
CA LEU A 83 16.41 -5.24 -0.71
C LEU A 83 14.93 -4.87 -0.56
N GLU A 84 14.63 -3.57 -0.49
CA GLU A 84 13.26 -3.06 -0.53
C GLU A 84 13.09 -2.09 -1.69
N LEU A 85 12.11 -2.38 -2.55
CA LEU A 85 11.76 -1.61 -3.73
C LEU A 85 10.37 -1.01 -3.59
N GLN A 86 10.16 0.19 -4.12
CA GLN A 86 8.87 0.85 -4.19
C GLN A 86 8.53 1.27 -5.62
N ASP A 87 7.30 1.07 -6.08
CA ASP A 87 6.75 1.68 -7.29
C ASP A 87 5.56 2.57 -6.90
N SER A 88 5.61 3.85 -7.28
CA SER A 88 4.57 4.83 -6.99
C SER A 88 4.07 5.50 -8.28
N ARG A 89 2.76 5.39 -8.54
CA ARG A 89 2.10 5.89 -9.76
C ARG A 89 0.80 6.61 -9.44
N THR A 90 0.43 7.58 -10.25
CA THR A 90 -0.82 8.34 -10.08
C THR A 90 -1.58 8.50 -11.39
N TYR A 91 -2.91 8.61 -11.29
CA TYR A 91 -3.84 8.85 -12.39
C TYR A 91 -4.88 9.89 -11.97
N LEU A 92 -5.69 10.36 -12.93
CA LEU A 92 -6.78 11.35 -12.76
C LEU A 92 -6.36 12.79 -12.45
N GLY A 93 -5.08 13.04 -12.16
CA GLY A 93 -4.54 14.39 -12.06
C GLY A 93 -4.48 15.10 -13.42
N ASP A 94 -4.43 16.42 -13.38
CA ASP A 94 -4.34 17.31 -14.53
C ASP A 94 -3.08 18.20 -14.48
N ALA A 95 -2.99 19.18 -15.38
CA ALA A 95 -1.84 20.07 -15.48
C ALA A 95 -1.64 20.98 -14.24
N GLY A 96 -2.69 21.18 -13.43
CA GLY A 96 -2.66 21.94 -12.17
C GLY A 96 -2.30 21.09 -10.95
N THR A 97 -2.40 19.77 -11.06
CA THR A 97 -2.05 18.84 -9.96
C THR A 97 -0.57 18.98 -9.60
N PRO A 98 -0.22 19.32 -8.34
CA PRO A 98 1.15 19.54 -7.92
C PRO A 98 1.90 18.23 -7.66
N LEU A 99 2.15 17.45 -8.70
CA LEU A 99 2.92 16.21 -8.60
C LEU A 99 4.43 16.49 -8.50
N SER A 100 5.12 15.60 -7.79
CA SER A 100 6.57 15.58 -7.67
C SER A 100 7.04 14.13 -7.48
N SER A 101 8.35 13.92 -7.41
CA SER A 101 8.93 12.60 -7.12
C SER A 101 8.54 12.03 -5.75
N SER A 102 8.00 12.84 -4.83
CA SER A 102 7.43 12.33 -3.58
C SER A 102 6.07 11.66 -3.76
N PHE A 103 5.41 11.86 -4.90
CA PHE A 103 4.11 11.26 -5.26
C PHE A 103 4.23 10.21 -6.36
N VAL A 104 5.10 10.44 -7.36
CA VAL A 104 5.30 9.56 -8.51
C VAL A 104 6.77 9.22 -8.62
N ASN A 105 7.11 7.95 -8.38
CA ASN A 105 8.47 7.45 -8.54
C ASN A 105 8.40 6.00 -9.04
N PRO A 106 8.52 5.78 -10.35
CA PRO A 106 8.58 4.43 -10.91
C PRO A 106 9.92 3.80 -10.53
N LEU A 107 9.86 2.82 -9.61
CA LEU A 107 10.99 2.04 -9.10
C LEU A 107 12.02 2.85 -8.30
N ASP A 108 11.82 2.89 -6.99
CA ASP A 108 12.71 3.46 -5.97
C ASP A 108 13.33 2.35 -5.11
N VAL A 109 14.59 2.53 -4.70
CA VAL A 109 15.29 1.60 -3.79
C VAL A 109 15.28 2.20 -2.40
N LEU A 110 14.42 1.67 -1.52
CA LEU A 110 14.25 2.20 -0.17
C LEU A 110 15.32 1.70 0.80
N GLN A 111 15.70 0.43 0.66
CA GLN A 111 16.71 -0.20 1.50
C GLN A 111 17.54 -1.20 0.71
N LEU A 112 18.83 -1.21 0.96
CA LEU A 112 19.75 -2.26 0.53
C LEU A 112 20.78 -2.47 1.62
N HIS A 113 20.79 -3.64 2.24
CA HIS A 113 21.73 -3.93 3.32
C HIS A 113 22.09 -5.41 3.41
N ALA A 114 23.16 -5.68 4.17
CA ALA A 114 23.56 -7.01 4.60
C ALA A 114 23.53 -7.07 6.13
N ARG A 115 23.09 -8.21 6.66
CA ARG A 115 23.05 -8.52 8.10
C ARG A 115 23.95 -9.72 8.35
N PHE A 116 24.77 -9.64 9.40
CA PHE A 116 25.66 -10.72 9.81
C PHE A 116 25.13 -11.33 11.11
N ASP A 117 24.69 -12.59 11.06
CA ASP A 117 24.04 -13.24 12.21
C ASP A 117 25.04 -13.76 13.26
N ALA A 118 26.33 -13.80 12.92
CA ALA A 118 27.41 -14.31 13.76
C ALA A 118 28.30 -13.21 14.36
N LEU A 119 27.74 -12.05 14.76
CA LEU A 119 28.53 -11.05 15.48
C LEU A 119 28.72 -11.50 16.95
N PRO A 120 29.96 -11.79 17.40
CA PRO A 120 30.21 -11.96 18.83
C PRO A 120 29.90 -10.63 19.51
N GLY A 121 28.95 -10.64 20.45
CA GLY A 121 28.74 -9.57 21.42
C GLY A 121 29.87 -9.53 22.45
#